data_AF-A0A9D6LUR2-F1
#
_entry.id   AF-A0A9D6LUR2-F1
#
_cell.length_a   1.000
_cell.length_b   1.000
_cell.length_c   1.000
_cell.angle_alpha   90.00
_cell.angle_beta   90.00
_cell.angle_gamma   90.00
#
_symmetry.space_group_name_H-M   'P 1'
#
loop_
_entity.id
_entity.type
_entity.pdbx_description
1 polymer ?
#
loop_
_entity_poly.entity_id
_entity_poly.type
_entity_poly.pdbx_seq_one_letter_code
_entity_poly.pdbx_strand_id
1 'polypeptide(L)' 'MATTAAESILGRAPEDLSLEERHALAGSFVALQIYTPAELPLRRIEAIGDTVQDCITMLRRRGLDPSKFEFTPLKPPY' A
#
# COMPACT_ATOMS: atom_id res chain seq x y z
N MET A 1 7.70 8.75 16.00
CA MET A 1 6.47 8.01 16.33
C MET A 1 5.34 8.54 15.46
N ALA A 2 5.28 8.12 14.18
CA ALA A 2 4.26 8.54 13.21
C ALA A 2 3.67 7.31 12.51
N THR A 3 3.41 6.25 13.28
CA THR A 3 3.04 4.92 12.75
C THR A 3 1.53 4.74 12.55
N THR A 4 0.69 5.62 13.07
CA THR A 4 -0.75 5.33 13.23
C THR A 4 -1.60 5.47 11.95
N ALA A 5 -1.21 6.34 11.01
CA ALA A 5 -1.99 6.54 9.77
C ALA A 5 -1.74 5.43 8.74
N ALA A 6 -0.49 4.97 8.64
CA ALA A 6 -0.05 3.93 7.71
C ALA A 6 -0.66 2.55 8.03
N GLU A 7 -0.86 2.22 9.30
CA GLU A 7 -1.42 0.93 9.71
C GLU A 7 -2.94 0.86 9.46
N SER A 8 -3.64 1.99 9.53
CA SER A 8 -5.10 2.06 9.37
C SER A 8 -5.59 1.87 7.92
N ILE A 9 -4.67 1.98 6.96
CA ILE A 9 -4.98 1.79 5.53
C ILE A 9 -4.60 0.39 5.02
N LEU A 10 -3.90 -0.41 5.82
CA LEU A 10 -3.51 -1.77 5.44
C LEU A 10 -4.77 -2.65 5.27
N GLY A 11 -4.77 -3.49 4.25
CA GLY A 11 -5.89 -4.36 3.89
C GLY A 11 -7.04 -3.65 3.16
N ARG A 12 -7.03 -2.30 3.05
CA ARG A 12 -8.01 -1.53 2.27
C ARG A 12 -7.57 -1.42 0.82
N ALA A 13 -8.54 -1.24 -0.09
CA ALA A 13 -8.23 -0.91 -1.47
C ALA A 13 -7.80 0.56 -1.58
N PRO A 14 -6.92 0.93 -2.52
CA PRO A 14 -6.53 2.33 -2.72
C PRO A 14 -7.71 3.22 -3.13
N GLU A 15 -8.77 2.64 -3.69
CA GLU A 15 -10.04 3.30 -4.00
C GLU A 15 -10.90 3.59 -2.76
N ASP A 16 -10.73 2.85 -1.66
CA ASP A 16 -11.41 3.12 -0.38
C ASP A 16 -10.78 4.28 0.40
N LEU A 17 -9.62 4.79 -0.03
CA LEU A 17 -8.95 5.90 0.65
C LEU A 17 -9.73 7.20 0.46
N SER A 18 -10.01 7.87 1.57
CA SER A 18 -10.62 9.20 1.59
C SER A 18 -9.71 10.23 0.92
N LEU A 19 -10.29 11.34 0.49
CA LEU A 19 -9.54 12.43 -0.15
C LEU A 19 -8.43 12.98 0.75
N GLU A 20 -8.73 13.10 2.05
CA GLU A 20 -7.79 13.55 3.08
C GLU A 20 -6.65 12.54 3.28
N GLU A 21 -6.94 11.23 3.29
CA GLU A 21 -5.94 10.16 3.37
C GLU A 21 -5.04 10.16 2.13
N ARG A 22 -5.61 10.33 0.93
CA ARG A 22 -4.85 10.45 -0.31
C ARG A 22 -3.96 11.69 -0.36
N HIS A 23 -4.41 12.80 0.21
CA HIS A 23 -3.58 14.00 0.35
C HIS A 23 -2.43 13.79 1.34
N ALA A 24 -2.72 13.21 2.50
CA ALA A 24 -1.72 12.97 3.55
C ALA A 24 -0.62 11.98 3.11
N LEU A 25 -0.97 11.03 2.26
CA LEU A 25 -0.08 9.98 1.77
C LEU A 25 0.40 10.22 0.33
N ALA A 26 0.13 11.41 -0.22
CA ALA A 26 0.56 11.78 -1.57
C ALA A 26 2.10 11.75 -1.64
N GLY A 27 2.64 11.04 -2.62
CA GLY A 27 4.08 10.85 -2.78
C GLY A 27 4.66 9.62 -2.05
N SER A 28 3.91 8.99 -1.15
CA SER A 28 4.29 7.70 -0.58
C SER A 28 4.06 6.57 -1.58
N PHE A 29 4.85 5.50 -1.46
CA PHE A 29 4.67 4.25 -2.19
C PHE A 29 3.76 3.32 -1.43
N VAL A 30 2.86 2.65 -2.15
CA VAL A 30 2.04 1.55 -1.62
C VAL A 30 2.37 0.25 -2.34
N ALA A 31 2.33 -0.85 -1.60
CA ALA A 31 2.41 -2.20 -2.14
C ALA A 31 1.01 -2.79 -2.27
N LEU A 32 0.59 -3.04 -3.51
CA LEU A 32 -0.70 -3.61 -3.86
C LEU A 32 -0.52 -5.05 -4.29
N GLN A 33 -1.34 -5.98 -3.79
CA GLN A 33 -1.22 -7.38 -4.23
C GLN A 33 -1.46 -7.49 -5.75
N ILE A 34 -0.55 -8.15 -6.47
CA ILE A 34 -0.66 -8.37 -7.91
C ILE A 34 -1.77 -9.38 -8.14
N TYR A 35 -2.67 -9.04 -9.06
CA TYR A 35 -3.76 -9.91 -9.48
C TYR A 35 -3.23 -11.22 -10.10
N THR A 36 -3.67 -12.34 -9.53
CA THR A 36 -3.68 -13.66 -10.15
C THR A 36 -5.14 -14.00 -10.48
N PRO A 37 -5.48 -14.41 -11.72
CA PRO A 37 -6.86 -14.75 -12.10
C PRO A 37 -7.52 -15.88 -11.28
N ALA A 38 -6.76 -16.54 -10.43
CA ALA A 38 -7.23 -17.57 -9.50
C ALA A 38 -7.73 -17.01 -8.14
N GLU A 39 -7.41 -15.77 -7.78
CA GLU A 39 -7.74 -15.17 -6.49
C GLU A 39 -8.62 -13.92 -6.70
N LEU A 40 -9.79 -13.91 -6.05
CA LEU A 40 -10.80 -12.85 -6.21
C LEU A 40 -10.20 -11.45 -5.93
N PRO A 41 -10.65 -10.42 -6.67
CA PRO A 41 -9.92 -9.18 -6.88
C PRO A 41 -10.13 -8.23 -5.71
N LEU A 42 -9.23 -8.23 -4.74
CA LEU A 42 -9.12 -7.09 -3.84
C LEU A 42 -7.68 -6.59 -3.90
N ARG A 43 -7.50 -5.48 -4.63
CA ARG A 43 -6.24 -4.78 -4.80
C ARG A 43 -5.91 -4.08 -3.47
N ARG A 44 -5.54 -4.87 -2.46
CA ARG A 44 -5.35 -4.41 -1.08
C ARG A 44 -3.96 -3.84 -0.88
N ILE A 45 -3.87 -2.79 -0.07
CA ILE A 45 -2.62 -2.20 0.38
C ILE A 45 -2.05 -3.09 1.48
N GLU A 46 -0.93 -3.76 1.22
CA GLU A 46 -0.24 -4.59 2.22
C GLU A 46 1.00 -3.91 2.82
N ALA A 47 1.48 -2.84 2.20
CA ALA A 47 2.50 -1.98 2.80
C ALA A 47 2.42 -0.57 2.26
N ILE A 48 2.94 0.37 3.04
CA ILE A 48 3.14 1.76 2.66
C ILE A 48 4.47 2.28 3.23
N GLY A 49 5.12 3.16 2.48
CA GLY A 49 6.33 3.85 2.94
C GLY A 49 6.74 4.97 1.99
N ASP A 50 7.67 5.80 2.41
CA ASP A 50 8.18 6.91 1.57
C ASP A 50 8.97 6.40 0.36
N THR A 51 9.48 5.17 0.42
CA THR A 51 10.19 4.51 -0.67
C THR A 51 9.69 3.09 -0.92
N VAL A 52 9.98 2.55 -2.11
CA VAL A 52 9.74 1.13 -2.42
C VAL A 52 10.48 0.21 -1.42
N GLN A 53 11.68 0.62 -0.96
CA GLN A 53 12.47 -0.16 -0.02
C GLN A 53 11.82 -0.24 1.37
N ASP A 54 11.14 0.82 1.82
CA ASP A 54 10.35 0.81 3.04
C ASP A 54 9.19 -0.18 2.92
N CYS A 55 8.47 -0.18 1.79
CA CYS A 55 7.42 -1.15 1.51
C CYS A 55 7.95 -2.59 1.55
N ILE A 56 9.08 -2.87 0.89
CA ILE A 56 9.72 -4.19 0.90
C ILE A 56 10.09 -4.62 2.32
N THR A 57 10.65 -3.70 3.11
CA THR A 57 11.06 -3.97 4.49
C THR A 57 9.84 -4.32 5.35
N MET A 58 8.74 -3.59 5.17
CA MET A 58 7.47 -3.85 5.86
C MET A 58 6.86 -5.20 5.46
N LEU A 59 6.80 -5.51 4.17
CA LEU A 59 6.31 -6.80 3.66
C LEU A 59 7.12 -7.98 4.23
N ARG A 60 8.45 -7.88 4.21
CA ARG A 60 9.33 -8.91 4.77
C ARG A 60 9.13 -9.10 6.28
N ARG A 61 8.96 -8.01 7.03
CA ARG A 61 8.63 -8.07 8.48
C ARG A 61 7.30 -8.77 8.74
N ARG A 62 6.34 -8.65 7.82
CA ARG A 62 5.04 -9.33 7.87
C ARG A 62 5.07 -10.76 7.29
N GLY A 63 6.23 -11.24 6.83
CA GLY A 63 6.37 -12.58 6.22
C GLY A 63 5.75 -12.70 4.82
N LEU A 64 5.51 -11.57 4.14
CA LEU A 64 4.95 -11.52 2.79
C LEU A 64 6.07 -11.46 1.74
N ASP A 65 5.85 -12.11 0.59
CA ASP A 65 6.80 -12.10 -0.54
C ASP A 65 6.64 -10.81 -1.37
N PRO A 66 7.63 -9.89 -1.39
CA PRO A 66 7.54 -8.63 -2.12
C PRO A 66 7.31 -8.78 -3.62
N SER A 67 7.68 -9.92 -4.21
CA SER A 67 7.55 -10.19 -5.65
C SER A 67 6.09 -10.40 -6.07
N LYS A 68 5.20 -10.62 -5.11
CA LYS A 68 3.75 -10.75 -5.32
C LYS A 68 3.02 -9.40 -5.25
N PHE A 69 3.74 -8.29 -5.09
CA PHE A 69 3.17 -6.97 -4.91
C PHE A 69 3.64 -5.99 -6.00
N GLU A 70 2.71 -5.18 -6.47
CA GLU A 70 2.94 -4.03 -7.35
C GLU A 70 3.20 -2.81 -6.46
N PHE A 71 4.33 -2.13 -6.69
CA PHE A 71 4.67 -0.91 -5.97
C PHE A 71 4.26 0.29 -6.81
N THR A 72 3.26 1.02 -6.35
CA THR A 72 2.76 2.22 -7.04
C THR A 72 2.86 3.44 -6.13
N PRO A 73 3.32 4.59 -6.63
CA PRO A 73 3.21 5.83 -5.88
C PRO A 73 1.73 6.24 -5.77
N LEU A 74 1.31 6.66 -4.59
CA LEU A 74 0.00 7.29 -4.37
C LEU A 74 -0.02 8.65 -5.09
N LYS A 75 -0.86 8.73 -6.11
CA LYS A 75 -1.08 9.99 -6.85
C LYS A 75 -1.97 10.93 -6.02
N PRO A 76 -1.70 12.24 -6.06
CA PRO A 76 -2.63 13.21 -5.51
C PRO A 76 -4.01 13.08 -6.19
N PRO A 77 -5.10 13.43 -5.50
CA PRO A 77 -6.45 13.25 -6.01
C PRO A 77 -6.79 14.14 -7.22
N TYR A 78 -5.97 15.15 -7.55
CA TYR A 78 -6.14 16.07 -8.67
C TYR A 78 -4.79 16.48 -9.26
#